data_AF-A0A662SI95-F1
#
_entry.id   AF-A0A662SI95-F1
#
_cell.length_a   1.000
_cell.length_b   1.000
_cell.length_c   1.000
_cell.angle_alpha   90.00
_cell.angle_beta   90.00
_cell.angle_gamma   90.00
#
_symmetry.space_group_name_H-M   'P 1'
#
loop_
_entity.id
_entity.type
_entity.pdbx_description
1 polymer ?
#
loop_
_entity_poly.entity_id
_entity_poly.type
_entity_poly.pdbx_seq_one_letter_code
_entity_poly.pdbx_strand_id
1 'polypeptide(L)'
;GYLIGGRHSHLDCAGYSLDQKVERPPEPEELVDRLVEEERWRCVLNSLVVCLFARGIYRPEVVSRALSPLGLELGPDDLREVGRSTYAERMRLKLEMGFDPSSLRVPERVLETPTPHGAISREYVERAISRFSALLREEIAGEGG
;
A
#
# COMPACT_ATOMS: atom_id res chain seq x y z
N GLY A 1 -5.23 6.09 -0.67
CA GLY A 1 -3.90 6.31 -0.08
C GLY A 1 -3.98 6.72 1.38
N TYR A 2 -4.26 7.98 1.68
CA TYR A 2 -4.25 8.54 3.04
C TYR A 2 -5.06 7.73 4.08
N LEU A 3 -6.28 7.32 3.74
CA LEU A 3 -7.17 6.58 4.65
C LEU A 3 -6.71 5.14 4.94
N ILE A 4 -5.98 4.52 4.01
CA ILE A 4 -5.66 3.08 4.07
C ILE A 4 -4.19 2.80 4.39
N GLY A 5 -3.31 3.81 4.27
CA GLY A 5 -1.89 3.66 4.57
C GLY A 5 -1.66 3.26 6.03
N GLY A 6 -0.64 2.45 6.29
CA GLY A 6 -0.39 1.91 7.63
C GLY A 6 -0.22 2.97 8.72
N ARG A 7 0.26 4.17 8.41
CA ARG A 7 0.45 5.29 9.34
C ARG A 7 -0.36 6.53 8.95
N HIS A 8 -1.35 6.39 8.07
CA HIS A 8 -2.09 7.51 7.48
C HIS A 8 -1.16 8.54 6.81
N SER A 9 -0.05 8.08 6.22
CA SER A 9 0.95 8.93 5.59
C SER A 9 1.02 8.72 4.08
N HIS A 10 1.30 9.80 3.35
CA HIS A 10 1.60 9.74 1.92
C HIS A 10 2.84 8.88 1.60
N LEU A 11 3.71 8.66 2.60
CA LEU A 11 4.90 7.81 2.50
C LEU A 11 4.59 6.32 2.63
N ASP A 12 3.36 5.91 2.95
CA ASP A 12 3.05 4.50 3.16
C ASP A 12 2.85 3.76 1.83
N CYS A 13 2.05 4.33 0.91
CA CYS A 13 1.64 3.66 -0.32
C CYS A 13 1.82 4.52 -1.58
N ALA A 14 2.53 5.66 -1.49
CA ALA A 14 2.85 6.53 -2.62
C ALA A 14 1.67 7.02 -3.48
N GLY A 15 0.46 7.16 -2.93
CA GLY A 15 -0.74 7.45 -3.75
C GLY A 15 -0.57 8.62 -4.73
N TYR A 16 0.07 9.71 -4.29
CA TYR A 16 0.39 10.85 -5.15
C TYR A 16 1.22 10.48 -6.40
N SER A 17 2.14 9.51 -6.28
CA SER A 17 2.99 9.06 -7.36
C SER A 17 2.24 8.20 -8.35
N LEU A 18 1.16 7.53 -7.93
CA LEU A 18 0.26 6.82 -8.82
C LEU A 18 -0.59 7.82 -9.60
N ASP A 19 -1.18 8.81 -8.90
CA ASP A 19 -1.97 9.88 -9.52
C ASP A 19 -1.17 10.61 -10.62
N GLN A 20 0.12 10.87 -10.39
CA GLN A 20 1.02 11.51 -11.37
C GLN A 20 1.32 10.66 -12.62
N LYS A 21 1.14 9.34 -12.56
CA LYS A 21 1.53 8.41 -13.63
C LYS A 21 0.35 7.92 -14.47
N VAL A 22 -0.87 8.12 -14.00
CA VAL A 22 -2.08 7.67 -14.68
C VAL A 22 -2.72 8.82 -15.45
N GLU A 23 -3.19 8.55 -16.66
CA GLU A 23 -3.96 9.54 -17.42
C GLU A 23 -5.39 9.70 -16.88
N ARG A 24 -5.94 8.60 -16.36
CA ARG A 24 -7.24 8.53 -15.70
C ARG A 24 -7.17 7.65 -14.45
N PRO A 25 -7.97 7.93 -13.41
CA PRO A 25 -8.07 7.07 -12.24
C PRO A 25 -8.46 5.65 -12.68
N PRO A 26 -7.77 4.61 -12.19
CA PRO A 26 -8.20 3.23 -12.40
C PRO A 26 -9.51 2.96 -11.65
N GLU A 27 -10.09 1.78 -11.83
CA GLU A 27 -11.22 1.36 -11.01
C GLU A 27 -10.83 1.34 -9.51
N PRO A 28 -11.75 1.64 -8.58
CA PRO A 28 -11.48 1.69 -7.15
C PRO A 28 -10.75 0.47 -6.59
N GLU A 29 -11.11 -0.72 -7.07
CA GLU A 29 -10.54 -1.97 -6.59
C GLU A 29 -9.09 -2.13 -7.06
N GLU A 30 -8.84 -1.85 -8.33
CA GLU A 30 -7.49 -1.85 -8.91
C GLU A 30 -6.60 -0.77 -8.27
N LEU A 31 -7.16 0.41 -7.98
CA LEU A 31 -6.47 1.47 -7.26
C LEU A 31 -5.95 0.93 -5.92
N VAL A 32 -6.81 0.30 -5.14
CA VAL A 32 -6.47 -0.23 -3.82
C VAL A 32 -5.42 -1.32 -3.92
N ASP A 33 -5.56 -2.27 -4.85
CA ASP A 33 -4.61 -3.36 -5.05
C ASP A 33 -3.20 -2.82 -5.36
N ARG A 34 -3.10 -1.81 -6.23
CA ARG A 34 -1.83 -1.13 -6.56
C ARG A 34 -1.23 -0.40 -5.35
N LEU A 35 -2.06 0.26 -4.53
CA LEU A 35 -1.58 0.96 -3.34
C LEU A 35 -1.07 -0.01 -2.27
N VAL A 36 -1.77 -1.12 -2.05
CA VAL A 36 -1.35 -2.16 -1.09
C VAL A 36 -0.05 -2.80 -1.55
N GLU A 37 0.08 -3.12 -2.84
CA GLU A 37 1.32 -3.69 -3.37
C GLU A 37 2.52 -2.74 -3.25
N GLU A 38 2.32 -1.44 -3.51
CA GLU A 38 3.35 -0.42 -3.26
C GLU A 38 3.72 -0.33 -1.76
N GLU A 39 2.76 -0.46 -0.84
CA GLU A 39 3.05 -0.45 0.60
C GLU A 39 3.78 -1.74 1.07
N ARG A 40 3.42 -2.91 0.52
CA ARG A 40 4.16 -4.16 0.76
C ARG A 40 5.61 -4.04 0.34
N TRP A 41 5.88 -3.52 -0.87
CA TRP A 41 7.25 -3.29 -1.31
C TRP A 41 7.99 -2.29 -0.41
N ARG A 42 7.31 -1.24 0.04
CA ARG A 42 7.88 -0.28 0.99
C ARG A 42 8.21 -0.89 2.35
N CYS A 43 7.57 -1.97 2.77
CA CYS A 43 7.98 -2.69 3.97
C CYS A 43 9.42 -3.21 3.84
N VAL A 44 9.79 -3.75 2.68
CA VAL A 44 11.18 -4.16 2.38
C VAL A 44 12.10 -2.94 2.39
N LEU A 45 11.75 -1.90 1.64
CA LEU A 45 12.59 -0.69 1.53
C LEU A 45 12.82 -0.01 2.88
N ASN A 46 11.79 0.10 3.71
CA ASN A 46 11.89 0.69 5.04
C ASN A 46 12.75 -0.18 5.97
N SER A 47 12.71 -1.51 5.84
CA SER A 47 13.57 -2.42 6.60
C SER A 47 15.05 -2.29 6.20
N LEU A 48 15.31 -1.93 4.95
CA LEU A 48 16.65 -1.59 4.45
C LEU A 48 17.06 -0.14 4.75
N VAL A 49 16.19 0.64 5.40
CA VAL A 49 16.43 2.04 5.78
C VAL A 49 16.85 2.91 4.59
N VAL A 50 16.33 2.62 3.39
CA VAL A 50 16.69 3.39 2.19
C VAL A 50 15.93 4.72 2.13
N CYS A 51 16.50 5.68 1.42
CA CYS A 51 15.80 6.93 1.12
C CYS A 51 14.66 6.71 0.11
N LEU A 52 13.42 6.98 0.51
CA LEU A 52 12.22 6.79 -0.34
C LEU A 52 12.13 7.77 -1.53
N PHE A 53 12.96 8.83 -1.56
CA PHE A 53 13.12 9.63 -2.78
C PHE A 53 13.76 8.83 -3.92
N ALA A 54 14.67 7.91 -3.60
CA ALA A 54 15.36 7.05 -4.56
C ALA A 54 14.67 5.68 -4.75
N ARG A 55 13.48 5.44 -4.18
CA ARG A 55 12.77 4.14 -4.23
C ARG A 55 12.67 3.51 -5.63
N GLY A 56 12.56 4.33 -6.68
CA GLY A 56 12.37 3.85 -8.05
C GLY A 56 13.54 3.05 -8.62
N ILE A 57 14.75 3.22 -8.07
CA ILE A 57 15.93 2.44 -8.47
C ILE A 57 16.09 1.15 -7.65
N TYR A 58 15.49 1.08 -6.46
CA TYR A 58 15.49 -0.10 -5.60
C TYR A 58 14.36 -1.03 -6.02
N ARG A 59 14.53 -1.69 -7.16
CA ARG A 59 13.63 -2.76 -7.62
C ARG A 59 13.99 -4.09 -6.95
N PRO A 60 13.08 -5.06 -6.84
CA PRO A 60 13.36 -6.37 -6.24
C PRO A 60 14.64 -7.03 -6.75
N GLU A 61 14.91 -6.95 -8.05
CA GLU A 61 16.09 -7.55 -8.68
C GLU A 61 17.40 -6.83 -8.28
N VAL A 62 17.33 -5.52 -8.09
CA VAL A 62 18.47 -4.71 -7.65
C VAL A 62 18.76 -4.97 -6.18
N VAL A 63 17.72 -5.02 -5.35
CA VAL A 63 17.84 -5.31 -3.92
C VAL A 63 18.39 -6.72 -3.69
N SER A 64 17.83 -7.72 -4.37
CA SER A 64 18.31 -9.12 -4.32
C SER A 64 19.80 -9.22 -4.62
N ARG A 65 20.25 -8.61 -5.73
CA ARG A 65 21.68 -8.57 -6.08
C ARG A 65 22.55 -7.83 -5.07
N ALA A 66 22.03 -6.76 -4.45
CA ALA A 66 22.77 -5.97 -3.47
C ALA A 66 22.92 -6.71 -2.12
N LEU A 67 22.04 -7.67 -1.81
CA LEU A 67 22.08 -8.45 -0.59
C LEU A 67 23.01 -9.67 -0.66
N SER A 68 23.24 -10.24 -1.85
CA SER A 68 24.11 -11.43 -2.03
C SER A 68 25.54 -11.27 -1.45
N PRO A 69 26.26 -10.12 -1.59
CA PRO A 69 27.57 -9.93 -0.95
C PRO A 69 27.55 -10.00 0.58
N LEU A 70 26.38 -9.86 1.21
CA LEU A 70 26.19 -10.00 2.65
C LEU A 70 25.87 -11.44 3.07
N GLY A 71 25.87 -12.39 2.13
CA GLY A 71 25.48 -13.79 2.33
C GLY A 71 23.97 -14.02 2.38
N LEU A 72 23.18 -13.01 1.97
CA LEU A 72 21.73 -13.09 1.91
C LEU A 72 21.29 -13.44 0.49
N GLU A 73 21.10 -14.73 0.24
CA GLU A 73 20.64 -15.28 -1.04
C GLU A 73 19.10 -15.23 -1.13
N LEU A 74 18.55 -14.01 -1.11
CA LEU A 74 17.11 -13.76 -1.28
C LEU A 74 16.83 -13.38 -2.73
N GLY A 75 15.99 -14.17 -3.41
CA GLY A 75 15.48 -13.85 -4.73
C GLY A 75 14.47 -12.70 -4.71
N PRO A 76 14.11 -12.16 -5.88
CA PRO A 76 13.05 -11.14 -5.99
C PRO A 76 11.72 -11.56 -5.36
N ASP A 77 11.33 -12.83 -5.52
CA ASP A 77 10.06 -13.36 -4.97
C ASP A 77 10.12 -13.54 -3.46
N ASP A 78 11.27 -13.95 -2.90
CA ASP A 78 11.48 -13.99 -1.45
C ASP A 78 11.32 -12.60 -0.84
N LEU A 79 11.85 -11.57 -1.49
CA LEU A 79 11.69 -10.18 -1.04
C LEU A 79 10.24 -9.71 -1.10
N ARG A 80 9.48 -10.12 -2.13
CA ARG A 80 8.03 -9.83 -2.21
C ARG A 80 7.28 -10.49 -1.06
N GLU A 81 7.63 -11.73 -0.74
CA GLU A 81 7.04 -12.45 0.39
C GLU A 81 7.38 -11.79 1.73
N VAL A 82 8.63 -11.36 1.94
CA VAL A 82 9.02 -10.55 3.11
C VAL A 82 8.20 -9.27 3.20
N GLY A 83 7.99 -8.57 2.07
CA GLY A 83 7.16 -7.37 2.02
C GLY A 83 5.71 -7.65 2.40
N ARG A 84 5.15 -8.75 1.90
CA ARG A 84 3.78 -9.20 2.19
C ARG A 84 3.59 -9.56 3.66
N SER A 85 4.45 -10.42 4.21
CA SER A 85 4.35 -10.85 5.62
C SER A 85 4.57 -9.69 6.59
N THR A 86 5.52 -8.79 6.30
CA THR A 86 5.74 -7.59 7.11
C THR A 86 4.53 -6.65 7.06
N TYR A 87 3.90 -6.51 5.89
CA TYR A 87 2.68 -5.73 5.75
C TYR A 87 1.51 -6.34 6.54
N ALA A 88 1.31 -7.65 6.43
CA ALA A 88 0.26 -8.37 7.13
C ALA A 88 0.39 -8.20 8.65
N GLU A 89 1.59 -8.40 9.21
CA GLU A 89 1.85 -8.20 10.64
C GLU A 89 1.60 -6.75 11.07
N ARG A 90 2.01 -5.77 10.25
CA ARG A 90 1.69 -4.35 10.51
C ARG A 90 0.18 -4.08 10.53
N MET A 91 -0.58 -4.69 9.63
CA MET A 91 -2.04 -4.54 9.58
C MET A 91 -2.72 -5.26 10.74
N ARG A 92 -2.25 -6.45 11.10
CA ARG A 92 -2.70 -7.20 12.27
C ARG A 92 -2.56 -6.36 13.53
N LEU A 93 -1.36 -5.84 13.80
CA LEU A 93 -1.11 -4.97 14.94
C LEU A 93 -2.00 -3.71 14.89
N LYS A 94 -2.17 -3.10 13.72
CA LYS A 94 -3.03 -1.92 13.53
C LYS A 94 -4.49 -2.21 13.95
N LEU A 95 -5.02 -3.38 13.59
CA LEU A 95 -6.38 -3.81 13.96
C LEU A 95 -6.48 -4.17 15.44
N GLU A 96 -5.49 -4.87 16.00
CA GLU A 96 -5.43 -5.17 17.45
C GLU A 96 -5.39 -3.89 18.30
N MET A 97 -4.80 -2.81 17.77
CA MET A 97 -4.81 -1.48 18.39
C MET A 97 -6.12 -0.70 18.18
N GLY A 98 -7.16 -1.30 17.60
CA GLY A 98 -8.50 -0.72 17.48
C GLY A 98 -8.76 0.06 16.20
N PHE A 99 -7.92 -0.07 15.17
CA PHE A 99 -8.28 0.41 13.83
C PHE A 99 -9.47 -0.39 13.30
N ASP A 100 -10.46 0.29 12.74
CA ASP A 100 -11.61 -0.33 12.09
C ASP A 100 -11.82 0.28 10.70
N PRO A 101 -11.56 -0.46 9.61
CA PRO A 101 -11.72 0.05 8.26
C PRO A 101 -13.18 0.39 7.92
N SER A 102 -14.17 -0.21 8.59
CA SER A 102 -15.59 0.10 8.38
C SER A 102 -16.01 1.45 8.99
N SER A 103 -15.20 1.97 9.91
CA SER A 103 -15.42 3.26 10.57
C SER A 103 -14.76 4.44 9.84
N LEU A 104 -14.04 4.19 8.73
CA LEU A 104 -13.32 5.21 7.97
C LEU A 104 -14.27 6.29 7.45
N ARG A 105 -13.96 7.54 7.78
CA ARG A 105 -14.73 8.71 7.33
C ARG A 105 -14.05 9.37 6.16
N VAL A 106 -14.80 9.56 5.08
CA VAL A 106 -14.36 10.34 3.92
C VAL A 106 -14.56 11.82 4.22
N PRO A 107 -13.52 12.66 4.18
CA PRO A 107 -13.69 14.11 4.37
C PRO A 107 -14.50 14.72 3.22
N GLU A 108 -15.63 15.38 3.51
CA GLU A 108 -16.54 16.00 2.52
C GLU A 108 -15.83 16.85 1.48
N ARG A 109 -14.81 17.62 1.89
CA ARG A 109 -14.05 18.51 1.00
C ARG A 109 -13.44 17.79 -0.22
N VAL A 110 -13.11 16.50 -0.08
CA VAL A 110 -12.55 15.68 -1.17
C VAL A 110 -13.60 15.41 -2.26
N LEU A 111 -14.88 15.40 -1.90
CA LEU A 111 -16.00 15.17 -2.82
C LEU A 111 -16.46 16.47 -3.51
N GLU A 112 -16.23 17.62 -2.86
CA GLU A 112 -16.63 18.94 -3.36
C GLU A 112 -15.61 19.55 -4.33
N THR A 113 -14.33 19.24 -4.14
CA THR A 113 -13.24 19.87 -4.89
C THR A 113 -12.89 19.04 -6.13
N PRO A 114 -13.04 19.57 -7.35
CA PRO A 114 -12.64 18.85 -8.55
C PRO A 114 -11.12 18.66 -8.61
N THR A 115 -10.69 17.50 -9.09
CA THR A 115 -9.29 17.17 -9.36
C THR A 115 -8.97 17.36 -10.85
N PRO A 116 -7.70 17.29 -11.28
CA PRO A 116 -7.35 17.22 -12.70
C PRO A 116 -8.05 16.09 -13.47
N HIS A 117 -8.50 15.05 -12.77
CA HIS A 117 -9.22 13.91 -13.34
C HIS A 117 -10.75 14.00 -13.13
N GLY A 118 -11.27 15.15 -12.70
CA GLY A 118 -12.69 15.36 -12.42
C GLY A 118 -13.05 15.24 -10.95
N ALA A 119 -14.35 15.20 -10.67
CA ALA A 119 -14.88 15.08 -9.32
C ALA A 119 -14.77 13.63 -8.82
N ILE A 120 -14.39 13.47 -7.55
CA ILE A 120 -14.37 12.15 -6.89
C ILE A 120 -15.77 11.87 -6.36
N SER A 121 -16.39 10.78 -6.80
CA SER A 121 -17.70 10.38 -6.28
C SER A 121 -17.56 9.69 -4.92
N ARG A 122 -18.59 9.84 -4.08
CA ARG A 122 -18.67 9.12 -2.81
C ARG A 122 -18.60 7.60 -3.01
N GLU A 123 -19.35 7.10 -4.00
CA GLU A 123 -19.37 5.69 -4.39
C GLU A 123 -17.96 5.16 -4.71
N TYR A 124 -17.13 5.93 -5.42
CA TYR A 124 -15.77 5.53 -5.75
C TYR A 124 -14.94 5.28 -4.49
N VAL A 125 -15.02 6.20 -3.51
CA VAL A 125 -14.26 6.08 -2.26
C VAL A 125 -14.80 4.94 -1.39
N GLU A 126 -16.12 4.75 -1.34
CA GLU A 126 -16.76 3.66 -0.60
C GLU A 126 -16.40 2.27 -1.15
N ARG A 127 -16.36 2.12 -2.49
CA ARG A 127 -15.86 0.91 -3.15
C ARG A 127 -14.39 0.65 -2.82
N ALA A 128 -13.55 1.68 -2.85
CA ALA A 128 -12.14 1.55 -2.48
C ALA A 128 -11.97 1.09 -1.01
N ILE A 129 -12.73 1.68 -0.06
CA ILE A 129 -12.71 1.27 1.35
C ILE A 129 -13.20 -0.17 1.50
N SER A 130 -14.24 -0.56 0.74
CA SER A 130 -14.77 -1.92 0.75
C SER A 130 -13.76 -2.94 0.24
N ARG A 131 -13.04 -2.63 -0.85
CA ARG A 131 -11.95 -3.49 -1.35
C ARG A 131 -10.83 -3.63 -0.34
N PHE A 132 -10.40 -2.52 0.26
CA PHE A 132 -9.35 -2.53 1.27
C PHE A 132 -9.76 -3.38 2.49
N SER A 133 -11.01 -3.27 2.92
CA SER A 133 -11.55 -4.08 4.00
C SER A 133 -11.55 -5.58 3.67
N ALA A 134 -11.86 -5.95 2.42
CA ALA A 134 -11.80 -7.34 1.97
C ALA A 134 -10.35 -7.87 1.97
N LEU A 135 -9.41 -7.10 1.43
CA LEU A 135 -7.98 -7.45 1.45
C LEU A 135 -7.45 -7.66 2.88
N LEU A 136 -7.81 -6.78 3.82
CA LEU A 136 -7.39 -6.95 5.21
C LEU A 136 -7.89 -8.27 5.81
N ARG A 137 -9.13 -8.68 5.50
CA ARG A 137 -9.66 -9.97 5.96
C ARG A 137 -8.93 -11.14 5.31
N GLU A 138 -8.63 -11.05 4.02
CA GLU A 138 -7.87 -12.06 3.27
C GLU A 138 -6.45 -12.24 3.86
N GLU A 139 -5.76 -11.14 4.15
CA GLU A 139 -4.41 -11.15 4.73
C GLU A 139 -4.38 -11.83 6.10
N ILE A 140 -5.34 -11.50 6.97
CA ILE A 140 -5.40 -12.07 8.33
C ILE A 140 -5.85 -13.54 8.29
N ALA A 141 -6.76 -13.89 7.40
CA ALA A 141 -7.23 -15.27 7.26
C ALA A 141 -6.13 -16.20 6.68
N GLY A 142 -5.24 -15.66 5.84
CA GLY A 142 -4.15 -16.41 5.20
C GLY A 142 -3.03 -16.85 6.14
N GLU A 143 -2.93 -16.31 7.36
CA GLU A 143 -1.94 -16.69 8.37
C GLU A 143 -2.46 -17.76 9.37
N GLY A 144 -3.71 -18.19 9.23
CA GLY A 144 -4.36 -19.18 10.11
C GLY A 144 -4.29 -20.64 9.64
N GLY A 145 -3.37 -20.99 8.73
CA GLY A 145 -3.21 -22.33 8.15
C GLY A 145 -1.99 -23.07 8.65
#